data_AF-A0A8J2LKM6-F1
#
_entry.id   AF-A0A8J2LKM6-F1
#
_cell.length_a   1.000
_cell.length_b   1.000
_cell.length_c   1.000
_cell.angle_alpha   90.00
_cell.angle_beta   90.00
_cell.angle_gamma   90.00
#
_symmetry.space_group_name_H-M   'P 1'
#
loop_
_entity.id
_entity.type
_entity.pdbx_description
1 polymer ?
#
loop_
_entity_poly.entity_id
_entity_poly.type
_entity_poly.pdbx_seq_one_letter_code
_entity_poly.pdbx_strand_id
1 'polypeptide(L)'
;MGYVEYWKYEQDFIPKRKEQNAKLVNFLEWINLHRDEFLRRRPEFVMLRGLMEKIVTTPYRCHFNEDWRLGAIKKNGSIYLRKILTMDQVEPKSDTFMIKTSTWGYNFEKFILADEP
;
A
#
# COMPACT_ATOMS: atom_id res chain seq x y z
N MET A 1 31.22 -10.77 -21.41
CA MET A 1 30.38 -11.98 -21.29
C MET A 1 29.49 -11.77 -20.07
N GLY A 2 28.31 -11.15 -20.22
CA GLY A 2 27.51 -10.66 -19.08
C GLY A 2 26.04 -10.34 -19.38
N TYR A 3 25.52 -10.83 -20.50
CA TYR A 3 24.16 -10.48 -20.96
C TYR A 3 23.11 -11.59 -20.71
N VAL A 4 23.50 -12.71 -20.09
CA VAL A 4 22.63 -13.90 -20.00
C VAL A 4 21.78 -13.91 -18.71
N GLU A 5 22.18 -13.18 -17.65
CA GLU A 5 21.49 -13.26 -16.36
C GLU A 5 20.27 -12.32 -16.22
N TYR A 6 20.21 -11.20 -16.96
CA TYR A 6 19.12 -10.23 -16.83
C TYR A 6 17.74 -10.78 -17.23
N TRP A 7 17.69 -11.69 -18.21
CA TRP A 7 16.42 -12.22 -18.72
C TRP A 7 15.75 -13.25 -17.81
N LYS A 8 16.47 -13.79 -16.82
CA LYS A 8 15.92 -14.80 -15.90
C LYS A 8 15.05 -14.16 -14.80
N TYR A 9 15.37 -12.94 -14.39
CA TYR A 9 14.67 -12.24 -13.29
C TYR A 9 13.27 -11.75 -13.66
N GLU A 10 12.95 -11.56 -14.94
CA GLU A 10 11.60 -11.16 -15.35
C GLU A 10 10.58 -12.31 -15.32
N GLN A 11 11.03 -13.59 -15.36
CA GLN A 11 10.13 -14.74 -15.44
C GLN A 11 9.58 -15.21 -14.07
N ASP A 12 10.19 -14.82 -12.96
CA ASP A 12 9.80 -15.28 -11.61
C ASP A 12 8.96 -14.25 -10.82
N PHE A 13 8.37 -13.24 -11.48
CA PHE A 13 7.54 -12.26 -10.79
C PHE A 13 6.18 -12.84 -10.40
N ILE A 14 5.98 -13.12 -9.11
CA ILE A 14 4.70 -13.55 -8.55
C ILE A 14 3.96 -12.33 -7.99
N PRO A 15 2.90 -11.83 -8.66
CA PRO A 15 2.17 -10.66 -8.17
C PRO A 15 1.41 -10.98 -6.88
N LYS A 16 1.52 -10.12 -5.88
CA LYS A 16 0.72 -10.22 -4.65
C LYS A 16 -0.77 -10.03 -4.98
N ARG A 17 -1.61 -10.98 -4.53
CA ARG A 17 -3.07 -10.89 -4.68
C ARG A 17 -3.59 -9.61 -4.03
N LYS A 18 -4.27 -8.78 -4.82
CA LYS A 18 -4.83 -7.50 -4.36
C LYS A 18 -6.18 -7.71 -3.68
N GLU A 19 -6.17 -8.19 -2.44
CA GLU A 19 -7.38 -8.18 -1.62
C GLU A 19 -7.60 -6.78 -1.04
N GLN A 20 -8.74 -6.17 -1.36
CA GLN A 20 -9.02 -4.75 -1.09
C GLN A 20 -8.94 -4.36 0.38
N ASN A 21 -9.18 -5.29 1.30
CA ASN A 21 -9.25 -5.01 2.74
C ASN A 21 -8.12 -5.63 3.57
N ALA A 22 -7.29 -6.51 2.99
CA ALA A 22 -6.29 -7.28 3.74
C ALA A 22 -5.32 -6.37 4.53
N LYS A 23 -4.93 -5.22 3.96
CA LYS A 23 -3.98 -4.30 4.62
C LYS A 23 -4.53 -3.67 5.90
N LEU A 24 -5.82 -3.30 5.92
CA LEU A 24 -6.43 -2.73 7.12
C LEU A 24 -6.78 -3.81 8.13
N VAL A 25 -7.24 -4.98 7.67
CA VAL A 25 -7.53 -6.13 8.53
C VAL A 25 -6.28 -6.55 9.30
N ASN A 26 -5.16 -6.77 8.63
CA ASN A 26 -3.89 -7.12 9.29
C ASN A 26 -3.45 -6.06 10.30
N PHE A 27 -3.70 -4.78 10.00
CA PHE A 27 -3.36 -3.69 10.93
C PHE A 27 -4.29 -3.69 12.16
N LEU A 28 -5.59 -3.95 11.98
CA LEU A 28 -6.54 -4.09 13.08
C LEU A 28 -6.25 -5.32 13.93
N GLU A 29 -5.82 -6.43 13.32
CA GLU A 29 -5.35 -7.62 14.03
C GLU A 29 -4.12 -7.30 14.87
N TRP A 30 -3.14 -6.58 14.31
CA TRP A 30 -1.98 -6.11 15.05
C TRP A 30 -2.36 -5.22 16.24
N ILE A 31 -3.31 -4.29 16.04
CA ILE A 31 -3.86 -3.46 17.13
C ILE A 31 -4.52 -4.33 18.20
N ASN A 32 -5.23 -5.38 17.81
CA ASN A 32 -5.88 -6.28 18.75
C ASN A 32 -4.87 -7.09 19.58
N LEU A 33 -3.76 -7.52 18.97
CA LEU A 33 -2.66 -8.19 19.68
C LEU A 33 -1.94 -7.26 20.67
N HIS A 34 -1.91 -5.95 20.39
CA HIS A 34 -1.22 -4.93 21.22
C HIS A 34 -2.22 -3.98 21.89
N ARG A 35 -3.41 -4.48 22.23
CA ARG A 35 -4.55 -3.65 22.64
C ARG A 35 -4.25 -2.74 23.83
N ASP A 36 -3.56 -3.25 24.84
CA ASP A 36 -3.29 -2.49 26.07
C ASP A 36 -2.35 -1.31 25.80
N GLU A 37 -1.29 -1.55 25.02
CA GLU A 37 -0.38 -0.47 24.62
C GLU A 37 -1.10 0.56 23.73
N PHE A 38 -1.91 0.09 22.79
CA PHE A 38 -2.67 0.95 21.90
C PHE A 38 -3.64 1.85 22.68
N LEU A 39 -4.39 1.28 23.63
CA LEU A 39 -5.29 2.02 24.50
C LEU A 39 -4.56 2.98 25.43
N ARG A 40 -3.34 2.63 25.89
CA ARG A 40 -2.50 3.52 26.68
C ARG A 40 -2.06 4.75 25.89
N ARG A 41 -1.70 4.58 24.62
CA ARG A 41 -1.25 5.69 23.74
C ARG A 41 -2.40 6.59 23.27
N ARG A 42 -3.64 6.10 23.27
CA ARG A 42 -4.85 6.85 22.88
C ARG A 42 -4.69 7.61 21.55
N PRO A 43 -4.37 6.91 20.44
CA PRO A 43 -4.19 7.58 19.16
C PRO A 43 -5.49 8.24 18.70
N GLU A 44 -5.41 9.47 18.21
CA GLU A 44 -6.56 10.20 17.67
C GLU A 44 -6.96 9.67 16.28
N PHE A 45 -5.96 9.32 15.46
CA PHE A 45 -6.14 8.83 14.10
C PHE A 45 -5.44 7.49 13.88
N VAL A 46 -6.13 6.59 13.19
CA VAL A 46 -5.65 5.25 12.86
C VAL A 46 -5.78 5.06 11.36
N MET A 47 -4.65 5.00 10.67
CA MET A 47 -4.62 4.89 9.21
C MET A 47 -3.31 4.29 8.72
N LEU A 48 -3.32 3.76 7.50
CA LEU A 48 -2.09 3.33 6.83
C LEU A 48 -1.31 4.55 6.30
N ARG A 49 0.02 4.49 6.32
CA ARG A 49 0.91 5.57 5.84
C ARG A 49 0.55 6.07 4.45
N GLY A 50 0.24 5.18 3.51
CA GLY A 50 -0.12 5.57 2.14
C GLY A 50 -1.38 6.45 2.06
N LEU A 51 -2.27 6.40 3.06
CA LEU A 51 -3.43 7.28 3.14
C LEU A 51 -3.03 8.68 3.60
N MET A 52 -2.15 8.76 4.60
CA MET A 52 -1.58 10.02 5.08
C MET A 52 -0.88 10.78 3.96
N GLU A 53 -0.07 10.07 3.17
CA GLU A 53 0.61 10.65 2.01
C GLU A 53 -0.38 11.22 0.98
N LYS A 54 -1.47 10.49 0.69
CA LYS A 54 -2.54 11.01 -0.18
C LYS A 54 -3.17 12.27 0.39
N ILE A 55 -3.50 12.31 1.68
CA ILE A 55 -4.06 13.50 2.34
C ILE A 55 -3.11 14.70 2.20
N VAL A 56 -1.84 14.53 2.56
CA VAL A 56 -0.84 15.61 2.57
C VAL A 56 -0.53 16.10 1.15
N THR A 57 -0.53 15.21 0.16
CA THR A 57 -0.22 15.56 -1.23
C THR A 57 -1.44 16.03 -2.03
N THR A 58 -2.66 15.90 -1.51
CA THR A 58 -3.90 16.29 -2.21
C THR A 58 -3.87 17.74 -2.73
N PRO A 59 -3.43 18.75 -1.96
CA PRO A 59 -3.39 20.13 -2.42
C PRO A 59 -2.47 20.35 -3.64
N TYR A 60 -1.49 19.47 -3.86
CA TYR A 60 -0.50 19.58 -4.93
C TYR A 60 -0.84 18.70 -6.14
N ARG A 61 -1.88 17.86 -6.05
CA ARG A 61 -2.30 16.91 -7.09
C ARG A 61 -3.40 17.46 -8.00
N CYS A 62 -3.52 18.78 -8.14
CA CYS A 62 -4.59 19.47 -8.88
C CYS A 62 -4.74 19.06 -10.37
N HIS A 63 -3.74 18.40 -10.96
CA HIS A 63 -3.75 17.98 -12.37
C HIS A 63 -3.95 16.47 -12.58
N PHE A 64 -4.06 15.67 -11.51
CA PHE A 64 -4.39 14.26 -11.60
C PHE A 64 -5.90 14.07 -11.44
N ASN A 65 -6.59 13.58 -12.47
CA ASN A 65 -7.99 13.13 -12.41
C ASN A 65 -8.18 11.86 -11.53
N GLU A 66 -7.42 11.71 -10.44
CA GLU A 66 -7.60 10.61 -9.49
C GLU A 66 -8.52 11.05 -8.36
N ASP A 67 -9.82 10.97 -8.59
CA ASP A 67 -10.81 11.07 -7.52
C ASP A 67 -10.56 9.94 -6.50
N TRP A 68 -10.60 10.29 -5.21
CA TRP A 68 -10.43 9.34 -4.13
C TRP A 68 -11.41 9.65 -3.01
N ARG A 69 -11.86 8.59 -2.32
CA ARG A 69 -12.84 8.67 -1.24
C ARG A 69 -12.23 8.13 0.06
N LEU A 70 -12.65 8.72 1.17
CA LEU A 70 -12.28 8.32 2.52
C LEU A 70 -13.47 7.70 3.23
N GLY A 71 -13.26 6.53 3.82
CA GLY A 71 -14.15 5.99 4.85
C GLY A 71 -13.58 6.32 6.22
N ALA A 72 -14.40 6.88 7.10
CA ALA A 72 -14.04 7.21 8.46
C ALA A 72 -15.01 6.56 9.45
N ILE A 73 -14.50 5.96 10.52
CA ILE A 73 -15.30 5.41 11.62
C ILE A 73 -14.67 5.84 12.95
N LYS A 74 -15.47 6.40 13.85
CA LYS A 74 -15.03 6.72 15.22
C LYS A 74 -15.32 5.53 16.14
N LYS A 75 -14.31 5.05 16.87
CA LYS A 75 -14.45 3.96 17.85
C LYS A 75 -13.47 4.18 19.01
N ASN A 76 -13.97 4.11 20.25
CA ASN A 76 -13.17 4.24 21.48
C ASN A 76 -12.31 5.52 21.53
N GLY A 77 -12.83 6.64 21.03
CA GLY A 77 -12.11 7.92 20.98
C GLY A 77 -11.17 8.09 19.77
N SER A 78 -10.84 7.02 19.05
CA SER A 78 -9.99 7.07 17.86
C SER A 78 -10.81 7.09 16.56
N ILE A 79 -10.31 7.80 15.54
CA ILE A 79 -10.88 7.86 14.20
C ILE A 79 -10.07 6.94 13.28
N TYR A 80 -10.74 5.91 12.76
CA TYR A 80 -10.16 4.95 11.82
C TYR A 80 -10.46 5.41 10.40
N LEU A 81 -9.41 5.61 9.60
CA LEU A 81 -9.53 6.07 8.22
C LEU A 81 -9.06 4.98 7.25
N ARG A 82 -9.80 4.84 6.15
CA ARG A 82 -9.43 3.96 5.03
C ARG A 82 -9.71 4.61 3.69
N LYS A 83 -8.89 4.27 2.67
CA LYS A 83 -9.21 4.59 1.28
C LYS A 83 -10.39 3.72 0.84
N ILE A 84 -11.41 4.33 0.24
CA ILE A 84 -12.46 3.63 -0.50
C ILE A 84 -12.04 3.68 -1.97
N LEU A 85 -11.88 2.50 -2.58
CA LEU A 85 -11.62 2.41 -4.01
C LEU A 85 -12.88 2.78 -4.79
N THR A 86 -12.72 3.61 -5.81
CA THR A 86 -13.76 3.87 -6.82
C THR A 86 -13.76 2.72 -7.84
N MET A 87 -14.88 2.51 -8.56
CA MET A 87 -15.01 1.42 -9.54
C MET A 87 -13.87 1.43 -10.57
N ASP A 88 -13.44 2.62 -11.01
CA ASP A 88 -12.33 2.82 -11.96
C ASP A 88 -10.95 2.36 -11.43
N GLN A 89 -10.79 2.20 -10.11
CA GLN A 89 -9.56 1.74 -9.47
C GLN A 89 -9.57 0.23 -9.17
N VAL A 90 -10.72 -0.43 -9.30
CA VAL A 90 -10.88 -1.86 -9.04
C VAL A 90 -10.48 -2.68 -10.26
N GLU A 91 -10.75 -2.16 -11.47
CA GLU A 91 -10.31 -2.82 -12.69
C GLU A 91 -8.85 -2.47 -12.99
N PRO A 92 -7.94 -3.46 -13.01
CA PRO A 92 -6.60 -3.21 -13.51
C PRO A 92 -6.74 -2.91 -15.00
N LYS A 93 -6.59 -1.63 -15.38
CA LYS A 93 -6.21 -1.32 -16.76
C LYS A 93 -4.96 -2.15 -17.04
N SER A 94 -5.05 -3.09 -17.96
CA SER A 94 -4.02 -4.05 -18.33
C SER A 94 -2.89 -3.36 -19.10
N ASP A 95 -2.32 -2.32 -18.49
CA ASP A 95 -1.19 -1.60 -19.03
C ASP A 95 0.08 -2.40 -18.71
N THR A 96 0.54 -3.13 -19.73
CA THR A 96 1.76 -3.94 -19.67
C THR A 96 2.98 -3.12 -19.29
N PHE A 97 3.03 -1.83 -19.64
CA PHE A 97 4.13 -0.94 -19.25
C PHE A 97 4.11 -0.63 -17.75
N MET A 98 2.93 -0.37 -17.19
CA MET A 98 2.77 -0.13 -15.75
C MET A 98 3.14 -1.36 -14.90
N ILE A 99 2.85 -2.56 -15.41
CA ILE A 99 3.26 -3.81 -14.74
C ILE A 99 4.79 -3.94 -14.76
N LYS A 100 5.43 -3.74 -15.91
CA LYS A 100 6.90 -3.83 -16.05
C LYS A 100 7.62 -2.84 -15.14
N THR A 101 7.21 -1.58 -15.16
CA THR A 101 7.81 -0.53 -14.32
C THR A 101 7.62 -0.80 -12.82
N SER A 102 6.48 -1.38 -12.42
CA SER A 102 6.27 -1.81 -11.03
C SER A 102 7.23 -2.94 -10.62
N THR A 103 7.51 -3.89 -11.51
CA THR A 103 8.45 -4.99 -11.24
C THR A 103 9.88 -4.50 -11.05
N TRP A 104 10.30 -3.44 -11.76
CA TRP A 104 11.64 -2.87 -11.59
C TRP A 104 11.89 -2.35 -10.17
N GLY A 105 10.87 -1.79 -9.51
CA GLY A 105 10.97 -1.38 -8.10
C GLY A 105 11.27 -2.55 -7.17
N TYR A 106 10.56 -3.67 -7.33
CA TYR A 106 10.81 -4.89 -6.54
C TYR A 106 12.17 -5.52 -6.85
N ASN A 107 12.59 -5.50 -8.11
CA ASN A 107 13.92 -6.02 -8.48
C ASN A 107 15.04 -5.16 -7.90
N PHE A 108 14.87 -3.83 -7.88
CA PHE A 108 15.81 -2.93 -7.22
C PHE A 108 15.95 -3.25 -5.72
N GLU A 109 14.84 -3.50 -5.02
CA GLU A 109 14.87 -3.93 -3.62
C GLU A 109 15.69 -5.21 -3.42
N LYS A 110 15.54 -6.22 -4.31
CA LYS A 110 16.32 -7.47 -4.25
C LYS A 110 17.84 -7.27 -4.41
N PHE A 111 18.27 -6.24 -5.13
CA PHE A 111 19.71 -5.98 -5.33
C PHE A 111 20.35 -5.27 -4.14
N ILE A 112 19.56 -4.55 -3.33
CA ILE A 112 20.07 -3.70 -2.25
C ILE A 112 19.88 -4.35 -0.89
N LEU A 113 18.85 -5.19 -0.75
CA LEU A 113 18.50 -5.82 0.52
C LEU A 113 19.09 -7.23 0.58
N ALA A 114 19.60 -7.57 1.76
CA ALA A 114 19.92 -8.93 2.15
C ALA A 114 18.97 -9.35 3.28
N ASP A 115 18.66 -10.65 3.37
CA ASP A 115 17.78 -11.18 4.41
C ASP A 115 18.41 -11.08 5.81
N GLU A 116 19.74 -11.09 5.86
CA GLU A 116 20.54 -10.99 7.08
C GLU A 116 21.56 -9.84 6.95
N PRO A 117 21.87 -9.15 8.06
CA PRO A 117 22.81 -8.01 8.08
C PRO A 117 24.27 -8.40 7.81
#